data_AF-A0A6P1EAQ7-F1
#
_entry.id   AF-A0A6P1EAQ7-F1
#
_cell.length_a   1.000
_cell.length_b   1.000
_cell.length_c   1.000
_cell.angle_alpha   90.00
_cell.angle_beta   90.00
_cell.angle_gamma   90.00
#
_symmetry.space_group_name_H-M   'P 1'
#
loop_
_entity.id
_entity.type
_entity.pdbx_description
1 polymer ?
#
loop_
_entity_poly.entity_id
_entity_poly.type
_entity_poly.pdbx_seq_one_letter_code
_entity_poly.pdbx_strand_id
1 'polypeptide(L)'
;MKTTRNILSCTAVLVGKNATVDGSTMIARNEDAGSGINAKRFIVVKPEDQPKDYISTFNNFRLKLPDKPLRYTETPCADVSDGLWGESGINTDNVAMSSTETEFTNTTMLGLDPLVDDGIGEEAMLTVVLPYIHNAREGVRRLGDLVTKYGTCESNGIAFSDQDEVWYFETVGGHHWAAERIPDDTYVIAPNQTGIQEIDFNDPQHFMFSDDLKKFAEKYHLNKASKGFNFRDIFGEDVQSDHYYNTPRVWYGQKHLNPEIVQDPESRTMPFSRVPSHLVSIEDVAFILSSHYQETEFDPYGKTGTSETRSRYRPIGMNRNQEMHILQIRPDFPADHAAIHWLAEGVNIFNSPVPFFANCLDTPENFKNTPERTTTESFYWLNKLIAMLADPFFAEHDWDAMTAVSESRKFGFANGRKAVAKADQAFENVSKNDLPEWHTKMNDKIAAVITNNLKDLLHQLVLLRAEKMVPTFEKGGEL
;
A
#
# COMPACT_ATOMS: atom_id res chain seq x y z
N MET A 1 -31.76 1.35 -1.58
CA MET A 1 -30.33 1.37 -1.92
C MET A 1 -29.62 0.47 -0.93
N LYS A 2 -28.84 -0.52 -1.39
CA LYS A 2 -27.80 -1.09 -0.53
C LYS A 2 -26.85 0.08 -0.28
N THR A 3 -26.69 0.52 0.97
CA THR A 3 -25.55 1.34 1.35
C THR A 3 -24.32 0.45 1.22
N THR A 4 -23.71 0.43 0.04
CA THR A 4 -22.36 -0.11 -0.18
C THR A 4 -21.44 0.76 0.67
N ARG A 5 -20.73 0.13 1.60
CA ARG A 5 -19.75 0.79 2.47
C ARG A 5 -18.42 0.13 2.17
N ASN A 6 -17.43 0.94 1.86
CA ASN A 6 -16.05 0.52 1.90
C ASN A 6 -15.69 0.15 3.34
N ILE A 7 -15.11 -1.03 3.49
CA ILE A 7 -14.67 -1.61 4.77
C ILE A 7 -13.18 -1.93 4.74
N LEU A 8 -12.45 -1.38 3.76
CA LEU A 8 -11.01 -1.46 3.65
C LEU A 8 -10.36 -0.56 4.69
N SER A 9 -9.11 -0.88 5.00
CA SER A 9 -8.26 -0.13 5.92
C SER A 9 -6.81 -0.42 5.53
N CYS A 10 -5.92 0.55 5.67
CA CYS A 10 -4.62 0.48 5.03
C CYS A 10 -3.54 1.10 5.92
N THR A 11 -2.28 0.94 5.54
CA THR A 11 -1.19 1.82 6.02
C THR A 11 -0.30 2.12 4.84
N ALA A 12 -0.07 3.41 4.56
CA ALA A 12 0.82 3.87 3.51
C ALA A 12 2.16 4.37 4.07
N VAL A 13 3.22 4.19 3.27
CA VAL A 13 4.56 4.69 3.52
C VAL A 13 5.04 5.42 2.27
N LEU A 14 5.47 6.66 2.41
CA LEU A 14 6.00 7.48 1.32
C LEU A 14 7.41 7.91 1.67
N VAL A 15 8.33 7.89 0.71
CA VAL A 15 9.73 8.25 0.93
C VAL A 15 10.26 9.07 -0.24
N GLY A 16 10.73 10.29 0.06
CA GLY A 16 11.35 11.17 -0.92
C GLY A 16 12.71 10.66 -1.39
N LYS A 17 13.13 11.09 -2.58
CA LYS A 17 14.35 10.57 -3.24
C LYS A 17 15.66 10.78 -2.48
N ASN A 18 15.79 11.82 -1.66
CA ASN A 18 16.99 12.06 -0.84
C ASN A 18 16.90 11.36 0.53
N ALA A 19 15.76 10.76 0.87
CA ALA A 19 15.61 9.94 2.06
C ALA A 19 15.89 8.45 1.81
N THR A 20 16.01 8.01 0.55
CA THR A 20 16.24 6.59 0.20
C THR A 20 17.71 6.26 0.01
N VAL A 21 18.07 4.98 0.21
CA VAL A 21 19.46 4.50 0.10
C VAL A 21 20.02 4.54 -1.33
N ASP A 22 19.15 4.53 -2.34
CA ASP A 22 19.51 4.43 -3.76
C ASP A 22 18.99 5.61 -4.60
N GLY A 23 18.52 6.68 -3.95
CA GLY A 23 18.02 7.87 -4.63
C GLY A 23 16.65 7.70 -5.30
N SER A 24 16.00 6.54 -5.14
CA SER A 24 14.67 6.31 -5.70
C SER A 24 13.58 7.04 -4.93
N THR A 25 12.50 7.39 -5.62
CA THR A 25 11.23 7.69 -4.96
C THR A 25 10.51 6.38 -4.64
N MET A 26 9.81 6.36 -3.51
CA MET A 26 9.02 5.20 -3.09
C MET A 26 7.65 5.62 -2.57
N ILE A 27 6.60 4.97 -3.08
CA ILE A 27 5.27 4.97 -2.47
C ILE A 27 4.84 3.52 -2.23
N ALA A 28 4.30 3.24 -1.05
CA ALA A 28 3.97 1.90 -0.62
C ALA A 28 2.71 1.88 0.24
N ARG A 29 1.99 0.77 0.23
CA ARG A 29 0.80 0.58 1.05
C ARG A 29 0.51 -0.91 1.25
N ASN A 30 -0.10 -1.22 2.40
CA ASN A 30 -0.87 -2.44 2.58
C ASN A 30 -2.34 -2.20 2.22
N GLU A 31 -2.90 -2.99 1.32
CA GLU A 31 -4.36 -3.11 1.21
C GLU A 31 -4.86 -4.11 2.27
N ASP A 32 -5.67 -3.65 3.22
CA ASP A 32 -6.38 -4.54 4.15
C ASP A 32 -7.88 -4.55 3.88
N ALA A 33 -8.45 -5.74 3.80
CA ALA A 33 -9.87 -5.90 3.60
C ALA A 33 -10.68 -5.92 4.90
N GLY A 34 -12.00 -5.78 4.81
CA GLY A 34 -12.88 -5.97 5.96
C GLY A 34 -12.91 -7.40 6.51
N SER A 35 -12.41 -8.37 5.73
CA SER A 35 -12.30 -9.78 6.11
C SER A 35 -10.87 -10.31 5.89
N GLY A 36 -10.60 -11.53 6.38
CA GLY A 36 -9.28 -12.16 6.21
C GLY A 36 -8.95 -12.51 4.74
N ILE A 37 -9.95 -12.54 3.85
CA ILE A 37 -9.80 -12.94 2.45
C ILE A 37 -10.44 -11.89 1.53
N ASN A 38 -9.64 -11.35 0.62
CA ASN A 38 -10.06 -10.66 -0.58
C ASN A 38 -8.98 -10.96 -1.63
N ALA A 39 -9.20 -12.01 -2.43
CA ALA A 39 -8.17 -12.53 -3.32
C ALA A 39 -7.72 -11.47 -4.33
N LYS A 40 -6.41 -11.33 -4.52
CA LYS A 40 -5.80 -10.35 -5.43
C LYS A 40 -5.21 -11.00 -6.67
N ARG A 41 -4.95 -10.18 -7.68
CA ARG A 41 -4.18 -10.52 -8.87
C ARG A 41 -3.13 -9.44 -9.11
N PHE A 42 -2.15 -9.75 -9.93
CA PHE A 42 -1.25 -8.78 -10.54
C PHE A 42 -1.39 -8.85 -12.06
N ILE A 43 -1.76 -7.76 -12.72
CA ILE A 43 -1.99 -7.74 -14.17
C ILE A 43 -1.31 -6.55 -14.84
N VAL A 44 -1.16 -6.64 -16.17
CA VAL A 44 -0.86 -5.48 -17.03
C VAL A 44 -2.12 -5.14 -17.81
N VAL A 45 -2.55 -3.89 -17.76
CA VAL A 45 -3.64 -3.37 -18.60
C VAL A 45 -3.04 -2.67 -19.81
N LYS A 46 -3.37 -3.18 -21.00
CA LYS A 46 -2.91 -2.61 -22.27
C LYS A 46 -3.88 -1.54 -22.77
N PRO A 47 -3.43 -0.61 -23.62
CA PRO A 47 -4.30 0.45 -24.12
C PRO A 47 -5.58 -0.05 -24.81
N GLU A 48 -5.52 -1.21 -25.45
CA GLU A 48 -6.66 -1.88 -26.09
C GLU A 48 -7.66 -2.51 -25.10
N ASP A 49 -7.22 -2.83 -23.88
CA ASP A 49 -8.04 -3.45 -22.82
C ASP A 49 -8.70 -2.38 -21.92
N GLN A 50 -8.20 -1.14 -21.96
CA GLN A 50 -8.73 -0.02 -21.18
C GLN A 50 -10.12 0.42 -21.69
N PRO A 51 -11.12 0.59 -20.80
CA PRO A 51 -12.44 1.04 -21.20
C PRO A 51 -12.43 2.47 -21.76
N LYS A 52 -13.33 2.75 -22.71
CA LYS A 52 -13.61 4.12 -23.19
C LYS A 52 -14.68 4.82 -22.36
N ASP A 53 -15.65 4.04 -21.90
CA ASP A 53 -16.70 4.47 -20.97
C ASP A 53 -16.54 3.62 -19.72
N TYR A 54 -16.05 4.22 -18.64
CA TYR A 54 -15.93 3.56 -17.35
C TYR A 54 -17.26 3.65 -16.61
N ILE A 55 -17.72 2.51 -16.09
CA ILE A 55 -18.94 2.39 -15.29
C ILE A 55 -18.59 1.52 -14.08
N SER A 56 -18.55 2.13 -12.90
CA SER A 56 -18.30 1.42 -11.65
C SER A 56 -19.44 0.43 -11.36
N THR A 57 -19.08 -0.82 -11.05
CA THR A 57 -20.02 -1.83 -10.55
C THR A 57 -20.29 -1.68 -9.05
N PHE A 58 -19.48 -0.91 -8.33
CA PHE A 58 -19.61 -0.64 -6.90
C PHE A 58 -20.70 0.39 -6.59
N ASN A 59 -20.66 1.56 -7.25
CA ASN A 59 -21.56 2.68 -6.93
C ASN A 59 -22.23 3.36 -8.14
N ASN A 60 -22.01 2.85 -9.36
CA ASN A 60 -22.49 3.44 -10.62
C ASN A 60 -21.85 4.77 -11.04
N PHE A 61 -20.69 5.16 -10.47
CA PHE A 61 -19.88 6.24 -11.01
C PHE A 61 -19.59 6.01 -12.51
N ARG A 62 -19.68 7.08 -13.30
CA ARG A 62 -19.55 7.03 -14.76
C ARG A 62 -18.60 8.10 -15.26
N LEU A 63 -17.64 7.69 -16.08
CA LEU A 63 -16.71 8.60 -16.71
C LEU A 63 -16.41 8.18 -18.14
N LYS A 64 -16.53 9.13 -19.06
CA LYS A 64 -15.97 8.96 -20.40
C LYS A 64 -14.47 9.23 -20.34
N LEU A 65 -13.68 8.22 -20.66
CA LEU A 65 -12.24 8.26 -20.55
C LEU A 65 -11.59 8.88 -21.80
N PRO A 66 -10.43 9.56 -21.64
CA PRO A 66 -9.66 10.05 -22.78
C PRO A 66 -9.22 8.93 -23.72
N ASP A 67 -9.01 9.27 -24.99
CA ASP A 67 -8.34 8.38 -25.94
C ASP A 67 -6.84 8.25 -25.59
N LYS A 68 -6.20 7.17 -26.05
CA LYS A 68 -4.76 6.87 -25.90
C LYS A 68 -4.29 6.70 -24.44
N PRO A 69 -4.92 5.80 -23.66
CA PRO A 69 -4.38 5.42 -22.35
C PRO A 69 -2.98 4.81 -22.49
N LEU A 70 -2.14 5.06 -21.48
CA LEU A 70 -0.86 4.38 -21.29
C LEU A 70 -1.08 2.94 -20.83
N ARG A 71 -0.12 2.07 -21.11
CA ARG A 71 -0.08 0.73 -20.49
C ARG A 71 0.35 0.89 -19.03
N TYR A 72 -0.19 0.10 -18.12
CA TYR A 72 0.15 0.15 -16.72
C TYR A 72 0.01 -1.21 -16.03
N THR A 73 0.69 -1.38 -14.90
CA THR A 73 0.48 -2.51 -13.98
C THR A 73 -0.65 -2.21 -13.01
N GLU A 74 -1.38 -3.22 -12.56
CA GLU A 74 -2.51 -3.08 -11.63
C GLU A 74 -2.57 -4.31 -10.69
N THR A 75 -3.09 -4.12 -9.48
CA THR A 75 -3.23 -5.16 -8.45
C THR A 75 -4.71 -5.39 -8.09
N PRO A 76 -5.57 -5.83 -9.04
CA PRO A 76 -7.01 -5.83 -8.84
C PRO A 76 -7.50 -6.97 -7.94
N CYS A 77 -8.75 -6.86 -7.49
CA CYS A 77 -9.46 -8.00 -6.90
C CYS A 77 -9.66 -9.14 -7.92
N ALA A 78 -9.58 -10.38 -7.44
CA ALA A 78 -9.81 -11.57 -8.26
C ALA A 78 -11.30 -11.77 -8.56
N ASP A 79 -12.18 -11.40 -7.62
CA ASP A 79 -13.62 -11.26 -7.81
C ASP A 79 -13.93 -9.78 -8.04
N VAL A 80 -14.42 -9.45 -9.23
CA VAL A 80 -14.73 -8.07 -9.64
C VAL A 80 -16.22 -7.72 -9.56
N SER A 81 -17.02 -8.59 -8.91
CA SER A 81 -18.48 -8.40 -8.83
C SER A 81 -18.89 -7.16 -8.04
N ASP A 82 -18.05 -6.70 -7.12
CA ASP A 82 -18.23 -5.48 -6.32
C ASP A 82 -17.26 -4.36 -6.73
N GLY A 83 -16.67 -4.43 -7.92
CA GLY A 83 -15.69 -3.44 -8.41
C GLY A 83 -14.38 -4.06 -8.89
N LEU A 84 -13.59 -3.32 -9.66
CA LEU A 84 -12.26 -3.75 -10.09
C LEU A 84 -11.22 -3.66 -8.96
N TRP A 85 -11.24 -2.56 -8.19
CA TRP A 85 -10.34 -2.29 -7.06
C TRP A 85 -8.87 -2.43 -7.46
N GLY A 86 -8.41 -1.54 -8.34
CA GLY A 86 -7.09 -1.61 -8.97
C GLY A 86 -5.90 -1.45 -8.04
N GLU A 87 -6.11 -0.81 -6.89
CA GLU A 87 -5.17 -0.59 -5.78
C GLU A 87 -3.88 0.18 -6.09
N SER A 88 -3.03 -0.35 -6.96
CA SER A 88 -1.69 0.20 -7.19
C SER A 88 -1.14 -0.14 -8.55
N GLY A 89 -0.28 0.74 -9.07
CA GLY A 89 0.25 0.57 -10.41
C GLY A 89 1.33 1.56 -10.81
N ILE A 90 2.09 1.19 -11.83
CA ILE A 90 3.04 2.06 -12.53
C ILE A 90 2.74 2.02 -14.03
N ASN A 91 2.63 3.21 -14.65
CA ASN A 91 2.40 3.34 -16.09
C ASN A 91 3.70 3.36 -16.91
N THR A 92 3.61 3.34 -18.25
CA THR A 92 4.78 3.34 -19.14
C THR A 92 5.63 4.60 -19.12
N ASP A 93 5.14 5.66 -18.49
CA ASP A 93 5.87 6.92 -18.31
C ASP A 93 6.49 6.99 -16.90
N ASN A 94 6.51 5.86 -16.18
CA ASN A 94 7.05 5.72 -14.83
C ASN A 94 6.37 6.59 -13.77
N VAL A 95 5.08 6.86 -13.95
CA VAL A 95 4.27 7.41 -12.87
C VAL A 95 3.68 6.26 -12.09
N ALA A 96 3.91 6.26 -10.78
CA ALA A 96 3.35 5.35 -9.80
C ALA A 96 2.13 5.99 -9.13
N MET A 97 1.11 5.18 -8.86
CA MET A 97 -0.08 5.57 -8.10
C MET A 97 -0.48 4.44 -7.15
N SER A 98 -0.84 4.80 -5.92
CA SER A 98 -1.48 3.90 -4.95
C SER A 98 -2.76 4.55 -4.43
N SER A 99 -3.89 3.88 -4.63
CA SER A 99 -5.22 4.31 -4.25
C SER A 99 -6.00 3.13 -3.63
N THR A 100 -6.37 3.14 -2.35
CA THR A 100 -6.31 4.27 -1.40
C THR A 100 -5.92 3.88 0.02
N GLU A 101 -5.54 4.91 0.79
CA GLU A 101 -5.57 4.87 2.25
C GLU A 101 -6.93 5.43 2.71
N THR A 102 -7.85 4.59 3.21
CA THR A 102 -9.15 5.09 3.67
C THR A 102 -8.96 6.04 4.85
N GLU A 103 -9.47 7.26 4.74
CA GLU A 103 -9.40 8.29 5.78
C GLU A 103 -10.80 8.70 6.26
N PHE A 104 -10.85 9.62 7.22
CA PHE A 104 -12.10 10.14 7.76
C PHE A 104 -12.04 11.65 7.88
N THR A 105 -13.15 12.30 7.49
CA THR A 105 -13.39 13.72 7.66
C THR A 105 -14.41 13.96 8.75
N ASN A 106 -14.44 15.16 9.34
CA ASN A 106 -15.33 15.44 10.45
C ASN A 106 -16.80 15.70 10.05
N THR A 107 -17.68 15.54 11.04
CA THR A 107 -19.13 15.78 10.92
C THR A 107 -19.50 17.17 10.39
N THR A 108 -18.69 18.20 10.63
CA THR A 108 -18.96 19.55 10.10
C THR A 108 -18.73 19.57 8.59
N MET A 109 -17.65 18.95 8.12
CA MET A 109 -17.37 18.83 6.69
C MET A 109 -18.47 18.04 5.98
N LEU A 110 -18.88 16.88 6.52
CA LEU A 110 -19.97 16.07 5.96
C LEU A 110 -21.32 16.81 5.93
N GLY A 111 -21.54 17.80 6.81
CA GLY A 111 -22.75 18.61 6.81
C GLY A 111 -22.73 19.75 5.77
N LEU A 112 -21.55 20.22 5.38
CA LEU A 112 -21.36 21.37 4.48
C LEU A 112 -21.04 20.95 3.04
N ASP A 113 -20.33 19.84 2.88
CA ASP A 113 -19.98 19.20 1.62
C ASP A 113 -20.07 17.67 1.80
N PRO A 114 -21.30 17.11 1.80
CA PRO A 114 -21.53 15.68 1.99
C PRO A 114 -20.92 14.86 0.86
N LEU A 115 -20.55 13.62 1.18
CA LEU A 115 -20.14 12.63 0.19
C LEU A 115 -21.22 12.43 -0.89
N VAL A 116 -20.77 12.14 -2.10
CA VAL A 116 -21.63 11.94 -3.27
C VAL A 116 -21.75 10.44 -3.53
N ASP A 117 -22.94 9.88 -3.37
CA ASP A 117 -23.19 8.42 -3.44
C ASP A 117 -22.66 7.77 -4.73
N ASP A 118 -22.78 8.46 -5.87
CA ASP A 118 -22.30 8.04 -7.19
C ASP A 118 -21.03 8.80 -7.65
N GLY A 119 -20.30 9.39 -6.71
CA GLY A 119 -19.00 10.03 -6.91
C GLY A 119 -17.88 9.01 -7.13
N ILE A 120 -16.67 9.47 -7.43
CA ILE A 120 -15.51 8.59 -7.57
C ILE A 120 -15.20 7.90 -6.23
N GLY A 121 -14.89 6.60 -6.25
CA GLY A 121 -14.43 5.84 -5.08
C GLY A 121 -13.10 5.16 -5.36
N GLU A 122 -12.48 4.60 -4.31
CA GLU A 122 -11.22 3.85 -4.37
C GLU A 122 -11.17 2.86 -5.54
N GLU A 123 -12.25 2.10 -5.71
CA GLU A 123 -12.46 1.13 -6.77
C GLU A 123 -12.14 1.63 -8.18
N ALA A 124 -12.37 2.92 -8.44
CA ALA A 124 -12.24 3.54 -9.75
C ALA A 124 -10.98 4.39 -9.92
N MET A 125 -10.39 4.89 -8.82
CA MET A 125 -9.39 5.96 -8.85
C MET A 125 -8.18 5.61 -9.71
N LEU A 126 -7.59 4.43 -9.52
CA LEU A 126 -6.43 3.99 -10.32
C LEU A 126 -6.76 3.98 -11.81
N THR A 127 -7.83 3.26 -12.20
CA THR A 127 -8.21 3.02 -13.59
C THR A 127 -8.51 4.32 -14.35
N VAL A 128 -9.13 5.30 -13.69
CA VAL A 128 -9.51 6.56 -14.35
C VAL A 128 -8.44 7.65 -14.29
N VAL A 129 -7.38 7.47 -13.49
CA VAL A 129 -6.30 8.45 -13.30
C VAL A 129 -4.98 8.00 -13.93
N LEU A 130 -4.40 6.90 -13.44
CA LEU A 130 -3.03 6.47 -13.76
C LEU A 130 -2.72 6.35 -15.26
N PRO A 131 -3.63 5.87 -16.13
CA PRO A 131 -3.32 5.69 -17.56
C PRO A 131 -3.24 7.00 -18.36
N TYR A 132 -3.50 8.15 -17.73
CA TYR A 132 -3.68 9.45 -18.39
C TYR A 132 -2.79 10.56 -17.83
N ILE A 133 -1.74 10.19 -17.10
CA ILE A 133 -0.83 11.12 -16.43
C ILE A 133 0.62 10.78 -16.77
N HIS A 134 1.45 11.82 -16.89
CA HIS A 134 2.85 11.70 -17.30
C HIS A 134 3.86 12.15 -16.22
N ASN A 135 3.35 12.61 -15.07
CA ASN A 135 4.11 12.91 -13.85
C ASN A 135 3.16 12.87 -12.64
N ALA A 136 3.72 12.80 -11.42
CA ALA A 136 2.95 12.71 -10.17
C ALA A 136 2.02 13.91 -9.98
N ARG A 137 2.48 15.11 -10.35
CA ARG A 137 1.71 16.36 -10.25
C ARG A 137 0.50 16.40 -11.18
N GLU A 138 0.59 15.79 -12.36
CA GLU A 138 -0.55 15.55 -13.24
C GLU A 138 -1.56 14.58 -12.61
N GLY A 139 -1.09 13.57 -11.88
CA GLY A 139 -1.91 12.70 -11.01
C GLY A 139 -2.77 13.49 -10.04
N VAL A 140 -2.12 14.35 -9.25
CA VAL A 140 -2.77 15.26 -8.28
C VAL A 140 -3.82 16.14 -8.97
N ARG A 141 -3.46 16.81 -10.07
CA ARG A 141 -4.40 17.68 -10.80
C ARG A 141 -5.58 16.91 -11.34
N ARG A 142 -5.33 15.78 -12.00
CA ARG A 142 -6.38 14.98 -12.63
C ARG A 142 -7.37 14.45 -11.60
N LEU A 143 -6.88 13.87 -10.50
CA LEU A 143 -7.76 13.38 -9.45
C LEU A 143 -8.52 14.55 -8.78
N GLY A 144 -7.84 15.67 -8.53
CA GLY A 144 -8.45 16.89 -8.01
C GLY A 144 -9.60 17.40 -8.88
N ASP A 145 -9.39 17.48 -10.20
CA ASP A 145 -10.42 17.89 -11.16
C ASP A 145 -11.62 16.91 -11.17
N LEU A 146 -11.35 15.61 -11.04
CA LEU A 146 -12.40 14.59 -10.97
C LEU A 146 -13.22 14.71 -9.69
N VAL A 147 -12.57 14.84 -8.54
CA VAL A 147 -13.23 15.02 -7.23
C VAL A 147 -14.04 16.32 -7.23
N THR A 148 -13.46 17.44 -7.67
CA THR A 148 -14.17 18.73 -7.72
C THR A 148 -15.39 18.69 -8.65
N LYS A 149 -15.33 17.94 -9.76
CA LYS A 149 -16.41 17.90 -10.75
C LYS A 149 -17.50 16.87 -10.46
N TYR A 150 -17.11 15.68 -10.01
CA TYR A 150 -18.02 14.53 -9.87
C TYR A 150 -18.29 14.16 -8.42
N GLY A 151 -17.53 14.73 -7.49
CA GLY A 151 -17.53 14.34 -6.09
C GLY A 151 -16.89 12.98 -5.85
N THR A 152 -16.74 12.63 -4.56
CA THR A 152 -16.28 11.33 -4.07
C THR A 152 -17.31 10.72 -3.12
N CYS A 153 -17.43 9.39 -3.13
CA CYS A 153 -18.29 8.64 -2.19
C CYS A 153 -17.57 8.26 -0.89
N GLU A 154 -16.28 8.59 -0.78
CA GLU A 154 -15.37 8.20 0.30
C GLU A 154 -14.42 9.34 0.68
N SER A 155 -13.80 9.24 1.86
CA SER A 155 -12.65 10.06 2.23
C SER A 155 -11.38 9.20 2.16
N ASN A 156 -10.41 9.60 1.36
CA ASN A 156 -9.26 8.79 0.99
C ASN A 156 -7.98 9.64 0.89
N GLY A 157 -6.85 9.01 1.25
CA GLY A 157 -5.49 9.39 0.93
C GLY A 157 -4.97 8.62 -0.30
N ILE A 158 -4.29 9.30 -1.22
CA ILE A 158 -3.77 8.75 -2.48
C ILE A 158 -2.32 9.19 -2.64
N ALA A 159 -1.44 8.24 -2.96
CA ALA A 159 -0.04 8.53 -3.23
C ALA A 159 0.25 8.53 -4.73
N PHE A 160 0.99 9.53 -5.20
CA PHE A 160 1.55 9.60 -6.55
C PHE A 160 3.06 9.77 -6.47
N SER A 161 3.78 9.15 -7.40
CA SER A 161 5.21 9.35 -7.51
C SER A 161 5.70 9.23 -8.94
N ASP A 162 6.73 9.97 -9.28
CA ASP A 162 7.55 9.78 -10.48
C ASP A 162 9.03 9.76 -10.05
N GLN A 163 9.98 9.84 -10.98
CA GLN A 163 11.42 9.83 -10.66
C GLN A 163 11.84 11.01 -9.75
N ASP A 164 11.11 12.13 -9.76
CA ASP A 164 11.51 13.37 -9.12
C ASP A 164 10.71 13.67 -7.85
N GLU A 165 9.39 13.44 -7.86
CA GLU A 165 8.47 13.88 -6.82
C GLU A 165 7.67 12.72 -6.22
N VAL A 166 7.31 12.90 -4.94
CA VAL A 166 6.32 12.08 -4.23
C VAL A 166 5.25 13.02 -3.70
N TRP A 167 3.99 12.69 -3.93
CA TRP A 167 2.84 13.48 -3.54
C TRP A 167 1.85 12.63 -2.74
N TYR A 168 1.27 13.23 -1.70
CA TYR A 168 0.13 12.67 -0.98
C TYR A 168 -1.07 13.58 -1.17
N PHE A 169 -2.20 13.02 -1.59
CA PHE A 169 -3.46 13.71 -1.87
C PHE A 169 -4.52 13.19 -0.90
N GLU A 170 -5.28 14.08 -0.28
CA GLU A 170 -6.36 13.74 0.65
C GLU A 170 -7.66 14.41 0.22
N THR A 171 -8.74 13.63 0.13
CA THR A 171 -10.10 14.17 -0.03
C THR A 171 -10.74 14.47 1.32
N VAL A 172 -11.47 15.59 1.43
CA VAL A 172 -12.28 15.92 2.60
C VAL A 172 -13.68 16.36 2.16
N GLY A 173 -14.70 15.67 2.65
CA GLY A 173 -16.07 15.85 2.15
C GLY A 173 -16.26 15.34 0.72
N GLY A 174 -17.32 15.81 0.06
CA GLY A 174 -17.69 15.37 -1.28
C GLY A 174 -16.80 15.88 -2.40
N HIS A 175 -16.29 17.10 -2.34
CA HIS A 175 -15.67 17.77 -3.50
C HIS A 175 -14.36 18.52 -3.18
N HIS A 176 -13.98 18.61 -1.90
CA HIS A 176 -12.74 19.28 -1.51
C HIS A 176 -11.60 18.30 -1.29
N TRP A 177 -10.39 18.80 -1.49
CA TRP A 177 -9.15 18.05 -1.39
C TRP A 177 -7.96 18.98 -1.18
N ALA A 178 -6.88 18.41 -0.65
CA ALA A 178 -5.55 19.01 -0.62
C ALA A 178 -4.49 17.95 -0.94
N ALA A 179 -3.31 18.38 -1.35
CA ALA A 179 -2.18 17.52 -1.61
C ALA A 179 -0.87 18.22 -1.23
N GLU A 180 0.05 17.45 -0.67
CA GLU A 180 1.39 17.86 -0.27
C GLU A 180 2.44 17.08 -1.06
N ARG A 181 3.42 17.78 -1.62
CA ARG A 181 4.66 17.18 -2.12
C ARG A 181 5.51 16.83 -0.92
N ILE A 182 5.77 15.54 -0.73
CA ILE A 182 6.65 15.07 0.34
C ILE A 182 8.06 15.60 0.07
N PRO A 183 8.68 16.34 1.00
CA PRO A 183 10.03 16.84 0.83
C PRO A 183 11.02 15.72 0.52
N ASP A 184 11.98 16.00 -0.38
CA ASP A 184 12.87 14.97 -0.93
C ASP A 184 13.64 14.20 0.15
N ASP A 185 13.97 14.80 1.29
CA ASP A 185 14.74 14.21 2.40
C ASP A 185 13.87 13.67 3.54
N THR A 186 12.56 13.51 3.31
CA THR A 186 11.62 13.05 4.33
C THR A 186 10.87 11.77 3.94
N TYR A 187 10.21 11.18 4.93
CA TYR A 187 9.24 10.11 4.76
C TYR A 187 7.94 10.42 5.51
N VAL A 188 6.87 9.71 5.16
CA VAL A 188 5.55 9.76 5.79
C VAL A 188 5.09 8.35 6.13
N ILE A 189 4.43 8.19 7.29
CA ILE A 189 3.63 7.02 7.65
C ILE A 189 2.19 7.48 7.76
N ALA A 190 1.34 7.09 6.83
CA ALA A 190 -0.05 7.51 6.79
C ALA A 190 -0.97 6.32 7.16
N PRO A 191 -1.67 6.37 8.31
CA PRO A 191 -2.69 5.40 8.68
C PRO A 191 -4.06 5.85 8.14
N ASN A 192 -5.15 5.29 8.66
CA ASN A 192 -6.52 5.67 8.29
C ASN A 192 -6.98 6.98 8.96
N GLN A 193 -6.21 8.05 8.81
CA GLN A 193 -6.47 9.37 9.36
C GLN A 193 -5.81 10.43 8.49
N THR A 194 -6.55 11.51 8.22
CA THR A 194 -6.01 12.71 7.55
C THR A 194 -4.73 13.17 8.20
N GLY A 195 -3.68 13.25 7.39
CA GLY A 195 -2.31 13.48 7.74
C GLY A 195 -1.80 14.88 7.41
N ILE A 196 -2.18 15.50 6.28
CA ILE A 196 -1.62 16.80 5.84
C ILE A 196 -1.85 17.85 6.93
N GLN A 197 -0.78 18.53 7.33
CA GLN A 197 -0.80 19.52 8.41
C GLN A 197 -0.86 20.95 7.82
N GLU A 198 0.16 21.77 8.01
CA GLU A 198 0.14 23.18 7.61
C GLU A 198 0.23 23.35 6.09
N ILE A 199 -0.75 24.05 5.50
CA ILE A 199 -0.73 24.43 4.08
C ILE A 199 -0.28 25.88 3.92
N ASP A 200 0.79 26.10 3.15
CA ASP A 200 1.12 27.42 2.61
C ASP A 200 0.46 27.64 1.24
N PHE A 201 -0.61 28.43 1.22
CA PHE A 201 -1.34 28.79 -0.01
C PHE A 201 -0.51 29.57 -1.04
N ASN A 202 0.68 30.06 -0.68
CA ASN A 202 1.59 30.76 -1.60
C ASN A 202 2.70 29.86 -2.13
N ASP A 203 2.69 28.56 -1.81
CA ASP A 203 3.70 27.60 -2.23
C ASP A 203 3.11 26.51 -3.14
N PRO A 204 2.84 26.85 -4.42
CA PRO A 204 2.32 25.88 -5.38
C PRO A 204 3.35 24.80 -5.78
N GLN A 205 4.60 24.91 -5.33
CA GLN A 205 5.60 23.87 -5.56
C GLN A 205 5.37 22.68 -4.64
N HIS A 206 4.91 22.93 -3.41
CA HIS A 206 4.69 21.91 -2.39
C HIS A 206 3.21 21.62 -2.11
N PHE A 207 2.29 22.52 -2.44
CA PHE A 207 0.87 22.32 -2.16
C PHE A 207 -0.02 22.50 -3.39
N MET A 208 -1.05 21.65 -3.48
CA MET A 208 -2.16 21.78 -4.42
C MET A 208 -3.45 21.51 -3.66
N PHE A 209 -4.53 22.22 -3.96
CA PHE A 209 -5.77 22.14 -3.18
C PHE A 209 -6.95 22.66 -4.00
N SER A 210 -8.17 22.39 -3.53
CA SER A 210 -9.38 22.98 -4.12
C SER A 210 -9.33 24.51 -4.10
N ASP A 211 -9.67 25.15 -5.21
CA ASP A 211 -9.54 26.60 -5.42
C ASP A 211 -10.22 27.46 -4.33
N ASP A 212 -11.30 26.97 -3.74
CA ASP A 212 -12.07 27.66 -2.71
C ASP A 212 -11.80 27.14 -1.29
N LEU A 213 -10.89 26.18 -1.07
CA LEU A 213 -10.64 25.52 0.23
C LEU A 213 -10.47 26.53 1.39
N LYS A 214 -9.63 27.55 1.19
CA LYS A 214 -9.41 28.61 2.19
C LYS A 214 -10.67 29.42 2.46
N LYS A 215 -11.35 29.86 1.39
CA LYS A 215 -12.57 30.66 1.49
C LYS A 215 -13.71 29.88 2.12
N PHE A 216 -13.79 28.58 1.84
CA PHE A 216 -14.76 27.65 2.41
C PHE A 216 -14.57 27.56 3.93
N ALA A 217 -13.34 27.31 4.39
CA ALA A 217 -13.00 27.28 5.81
C ALA A 217 -13.28 28.61 6.52
N GLU A 218 -12.95 29.74 5.89
CA GLU A 218 -13.22 31.08 6.42
C GLU A 218 -14.72 31.38 6.53
N LYS A 219 -15.49 31.07 5.48
CA LYS A 219 -16.94 31.31 5.41
C LYS A 219 -17.72 30.57 6.50
N TYR A 220 -17.31 29.34 6.82
CA TYR A 220 -18.00 28.49 7.79
C TYR A 220 -17.29 28.42 9.15
N HIS A 221 -16.27 29.25 9.38
CA HIS A 221 -15.54 29.32 10.64
C HIS A 221 -14.93 27.97 11.09
N LEU A 222 -14.40 27.21 10.13
CA LEU A 222 -13.87 25.87 10.38
C LEU A 222 -12.49 25.91 11.06
N ASN A 223 -11.68 26.91 10.76
CA ASN A 223 -10.35 27.05 11.34
C ASN A 223 -10.43 27.64 12.75
N LYS A 224 -10.11 26.81 13.75
CA LYS A 224 -10.08 27.17 15.18
C LYS A 224 -8.75 27.81 15.59
N ALA A 225 -7.71 27.69 14.76
CA ALA A 225 -6.39 28.21 15.09
C ALA A 225 -6.36 29.74 14.94
N SER A 226 -5.57 30.39 15.80
CA SER A 226 -5.37 31.86 15.71
C SER A 226 -4.47 32.28 14.54
N LYS A 227 -3.68 31.35 14.02
CA LYS A 227 -2.74 31.49 12.90
C LYS A 227 -2.55 30.12 12.24
N GLY A 228 -2.11 30.13 10.99
CA GLY A 228 -1.85 28.90 10.23
C GLY A 228 -3.12 28.31 9.61
N PHE A 229 -2.93 27.23 8.86
CA PHE A 229 -3.99 26.48 8.22
C PHE A 229 -3.60 25.00 8.23
N ASN A 230 -3.85 24.36 9.36
CA ASN A 230 -3.61 22.94 9.52
C ASN A 230 -4.79 22.15 8.93
N PHE A 231 -4.58 21.51 7.79
CA PHE A 231 -5.63 20.81 7.03
C PHE A 231 -6.28 19.69 7.85
N ARG A 232 -5.47 18.84 8.50
CA ARG A 232 -5.91 17.81 9.44
C ARG A 232 -6.77 18.38 10.57
N ASP A 233 -6.34 19.45 11.24
CA ASP A 233 -7.11 20.01 12.37
C ASP A 233 -8.43 20.65 11.94
N ILE A 234 -8.49 21.18 10.71
CA ILE A 234 -9.67 21.87 10.17
C ILE A 234 -10.69 20.85 9.63
N PHE A 235 -10.22 19.85 8.87
CA PHE A 235 -11.08 18.98 8.06
C PHE A 235 -11.03 17.50 8.44
N GLY A 236 -9.96 17.04 9.09
CA GLY A 236 -9.82 15.67 9.57
C GLY A 236 -10.63 15.40 10.83
N GLU A 237 -10.59 14.14 11.27
CA GLU A 237 -11.08 13.69 12.58
C GLU A 237 -9.94 13.49 13.59
N ASP A 238 -10.26 13.72 14.86
CA ASP A 238 -9.41 13.43 16.02
C ASP A 238 -10.28 12.89 17.15
N VAL A 239 -10.61 11.60 17.02
CA VAL A 239 -11.52 10.87 17.91
C VAL A 239 -10.77 9.85 18.75
N GLN A 240 -11.43 9.34 19.80
CA GLN A 240 -10.80 8.40 20.73
C GLN A 240 -10.23 7.15 20.04
N SER A 241 -10.88 6.66 18.99
CA SER A 241 -10.41 5.48 18.25
C SER A 241 -9.08 5.71 17.53
N ASP A 242 -8.74 6.95 17.16
CA ASP A 242 -7.47 7.24 16.48
C ASP A 242 -6.26 6.87 17.33
N HIS A 243 -6.38 7.03 18.66
CA HIS A 243 -5.33 6.70 19.62
C HIS A 243 -5.01 5.21 19.69
N TYR A 244 -5.91 4.35 19.23
CA TYR A 244 -5.72 2.90 19.27
C TYR A 244 -5.62 2.28 17.87
N TYR A 245 -6.21 2.93 16.87
CA TYR A 245 -6.32 2.44 15.51
C TYR A 245 -5.29 3.07 14.56
N ASN A 246 -4.94 4.34 14.75
CA ASN A 246 -4.20 5.14 13.78
C ASN A 246 -2.83 5.59 14.30
N THR A 247 -2.80 6.43 15.33
CA THR A 247 -1.56 7.05 15.82
C THR A 247 -0.48 6.04 16.23
N PRO A 248 -0.79 4.86 16.80
CA PRO A 248 0.26 3.89 17.14
C PRO A 248 1.02 3.37 15.91
N ARG A 249 0.38 3.29 14.74
CA ARG A 249 1.04 2.87 13.49
C ARG A 249 2.01 3.92 12.99
N VAL A 250 1.62 5.20 13.04
CA VAL A 250 2.53 6.33 12.79
C VAL A 250 3.71 6.27 13.73
N TRP A 251 3.44 6.12 15.03
CA TRP A 251 4.45 6.03 16.06
C TRP A 251 5.44 4.90 15.81
N TYR A 252 4.98 3.70 15.46
CA TYR A 252 5.89 2.56 15.30
C TYR A 252 6.78 2.71 14.05
N GLY A 253 6.21 3.14 12.92
CA GLY A 253 7.01 3.44 11.72
C GLY A 253 8.00 4.58 11.97
N GLN A 254 7.58 5.61 12.71
CA GLN A 254 8.48 6.67 13.15
C GLN A 254 9.56 6.15 14.12
N LYS A 255 9.22 5.35 15.11
CA LYS A 255 10.19 4.76 16.04
C LYS A 255 11.24 3.93 15.32
N HIS A 256 10.87 3.20 14.26
CA HIS A 256 11.80 2.43 13.44
C HIS A 256 12.84 3.32 12.75
N LEU A 257 12.40 4.42 12.14
CA LEU A 257 13.27 5.30 11.34
C LEU A 257 13.97 6.40 12.15
N ASN A 258 13.47 6.75 13.34
CA ASN A 258 14.16 7.63 14.29
C ASN A 258 14.03 7.12 15.73
N PRO A 259 14.78 6.07 16.10
CA PRO A 259 14.69 5.46 17.43
C PRO A 259 15.18 6.38 18.56
N GLU A 260 15.90 7.46 18.23
CA GLU A 260 16.37 8.45 19.20
C GLU A 260 15.25 9.39 19.70
N ILE A 261 14.11 9.43 19.01
CA ILE A 261 12.98 10.30 19.37
C ILE A 261 11.99 9.52 20.23
N VAL A 262 11.79 9.98 21.46
CA VAL A 262 10.77 9.43 22.36
C VAL A 262 9.42 10.06 22.02
N GLN A 263 8.46 9.23 21.65
CA GLN A 263 7.10 9.63 21.29
C GLN A 263 6.07 8.78 22.03
N ASP A 264 4.93 9.39 22.31
CA ASP A 264 3.73 8.70 22.80
C ASP A 264 2.98 8.07 21.60
N PRO A 265 2.70 6.74 21.60
CA PRO A 265 1.90 6.08 20.58
C PRO A 265 0.53 6.71 20.35
N GLU A 266 -0.04 7.36 21.36
CA GLU A 266 -1.38 7.96 21.32
C GLU A 266 -1.33 9.46 20.98
N SER A 267 -0.16 10.01 20.64
CA SER A 267 0.01 11.45 20.41
C SER A 267 -0.81 11.98 19.23
N ARG A 268 -1.53 13.08 19.48
CA ARG A 268 -2.32 13.83 18.47
C ARG A 268 -1.45 14.66 17.52
N THR A 269 -0.22 14.96 17.92
CA THR A 269 0.62 15.96 17.26
C THR A 269 1.88 15.35 16.67
N MET A 270 1.86 14.05 16.34
CA MET A 270 2.96 13.47 15.58
C MET A 270 3.07 14.19 14.22
N PRO A 271 4.29 14.54 13.79
CA PRO A 271 4.47 15.23 12.53
C PRO A 271 4.07 14.30 11.38
N PHE A 272 3.47 14.89 10.34
CA PHE A 272 3.06 14.14 9.15
C PHE A 272 4.27 13.54 8.42
N SER A 273 5.27 14.38 8.14
CA SER A 273 6.54 14.00 7.53
C SER A 273 7.72 14.16 8.50
N ARG A 274 8.78 13.38 8.29
CA ARG A 274 10.01 13.50 9.08
C ARG A 274 11.25 13.11 8.29
N VAL A 275 12.40 13.69 8.64
CA VAL A 275 13.71 13.28 8.14
C VAL A 275 14.15 12.02 8.90
N PRO A 276 14.47 10.90 8.22
CA PRO A 276 14.86 9.67 8.89
C PRO A 276 16.29 9.77 9.43
N SER A 277 16.61 9.04 10.50
CA SER A 277 17.95 9.04 11.13
C SER A 277 19.00 8.34 10.28
N HIS A 278 18.56 7.58 9.27
CA HIS A 278 19.37 6.90 8.26
C HIS A 278 18.58 6.83 6.95
N LEU A 279 19.26 6.66 5.82
CA LEU A 279 18.60 6.47 4.53
C LEU A 279 17.75 5.19 4.56
N VAL A 280 16.55 5.28 3.98
CA VAL A 280 15.50 4.25 4.01
C VAL A 280 15.70 3.26 2.86
N SER A 281 15.66 1.97 3.16
CA SER A 281 15.71 0.88 2.18
C SER A 281 14.32 0.30 1.86
N ILE A 282 14.23 -0.50 0.80
CA ILE A 282 13.05 -1.32 0.50
C ILE A 282 12.70 -2.25 1.67
N GLU A 283 13.72 -2.82 2.33
CA GLU A 283 13.55 -3.68 3.50
C GLU A 283 12.97 -2.92 4.70
N ASP A 284 13.34 -1.65 4.90
CA ASP A 284 12.75 -0.82 5.97
C ASP A 284 11.26 -0.57 5.72
N VAL A 285 10.90 -0.20 4.49
CA VAL A 285 9.49 0.01 4.09
C VAL A 285 8.70 -1.28 4.28
N ALA A 286 9.21 -2.40 3.76
CA ALA A 286 8.55 -3.70 3.90
C ALA A 286 8.47 -4.16 5.37
N PHE A 287 9.48 -3.86 6.19
CA PHE A 287 9.43 -4.17 7.63
C PHE A 287 8.32 -3.40 8.33
N ILE A 288 8.22 -2.09 8.10
CA ILE A 288 7.15 -1.25 8.66
C ILE A 288 5.78 -1.81 8.26
N LEU A 289 5.59 -2.13 6.99
CA LEU A 289 4.35 -2.70 6.44
C LEU A 289 4.05 -4.13 6.93
N SER A 290 5.04 -4.86 7.45
CA SER A 290 4.86 -6.15 8.10
C SER A 290 4.77 -6.08 9.63
N SER A 291 4.87 -4.88 10.21
CA SER A 291 5.12 -4.75 11.64
C SER A 291 3.88 -4.94 12.51
N HIS A 292 4.10 -5.46 13.70
CA HIS A 292 3.07 -5.71 14.70
C HIS A 292 3.57 -5.30 16.08
N TYR A 293 4.29 -4.17 16.17
CA TYR A 293 4.84 -3.61 17.39
C TYR A 293 5.91 -4.45 18.09
N GLN A 294 6.70 -5.20 17.32
CA GLN A 294 7.81 -6.01 17.82
C GLN A 294 8.71 -5.21 18.76
N GLU A 295 9.22 -5.87 19.80
CA GLU A 295 10.10 -5.26 20.82
C GLU A 295 9.41 -4.19 21.69
N THR A 296 8.09 -4.27 21.82
CA THR A 296 7.30 -3.40 22.72
C THR A 296 6.33 -4.22 23.56
N GLU A 297 5.65 -3.58 24.51
CA GLU A 297 4.56 -4.22 25.28
C GLU A 297 3.25 -4.38 24.49
N PHE A 298 3.20 -3.83 23.26
CA PHE A 298 2.04 -3.83 22.38
C PHE A 298 2.09 -4.92 21.30
N ASP A 299 3.15 -5.73 21.27
CA ASP A 299 3.29 -6.84 20.31
C ASP A 299 2.26 -7.95 20.59
N PRO A 300 1.31 -8.24 19.67
CA PRO A 300 0.34 -9.32 19.85
C PRO A 300 0.97 -10.70 20.00
N TYR A 301 2.14 -10.93 19.38
CA TYR A 301 2.92 -12.16 19.53
C TYR A 301 3.98 -12.06 20.63
N GLY A 302 4.07 -10.94 21.35
CA GLY A 302 5.09 -10.74 22.38
C GLY A 302 4.79 -11.46 23.71
N LYS A 303 5.83 -11.65 24.53
CA LYS A 303 5.69 -12.02 25.95
C LYS A 303 5.79 -10.83 26.89
N THR A 304 6.19 -9.67 26.38
CA THR A 304 6.21 -8.40 27.08
C THR A 304 4.78 -7.84 27.24
N GLY A 305 4.55 -7.01 28.26
CA GLY A 305 3.24 -6.42 28.52
C GLY A 305 2.19 -7.35 29.14
N THR A 306 0.94 -6.87 29.22
CA THR A 306 -0.24 -7.61 29.67
C THR A 306 -1.09 -8.08 28.48
N SER A 307 -2.12 -8.90 28.73
CA SER A 307 -3.08 -9.25 27.67
C SER A 307 -3.79 -8.02 27.10
N GLU A 308 -3.98 -6.99 27.91
CA GLU A 308 -4.60 -5.73 27.49
C GLU A 308 -3.66 -4.93 26.60
N THR A 309 -2.40 -4.74 26.99
CA THR A 309 -1.44 -3.96 26.19
C THR A 309 -1.19 -4.61 24.83
N ARG A 310 -1.06 -5.94 24.78
CA ARG A 310 -0.87 -6.70 23.53
C ARG A 310 -2.08 -6.72 22.58
N SER A 311 -3.24 -6.28 23.05
CA SER A 311 -4.46 -6.14 22.24
C SER A 311 -4.94 -4.69 22.12
N ARG A 312 -4.12 -3.73 22.58
CA ARG A 312 -4.49 -2.32 22.65
C ARG A 312 -4.53 -1.66 21.28
N TYR A 313 -3.60 -1.99 20.40
CA TYR A 313 -3.40 -1.29 19.13
C TYR A 313 -3.61 -2.17 17.92
N ARG A 314 -4.18 -1.59 16.86
CA ARG A 314 -4.25 -2.23 15.54
C ARG A 314 -2.82 -2.36 14.96
N PRO A 315 -2.29 -3.56 14.68
CA PRO A 315 -0.99 -3.70 14.03
C PRO A 315 -1.04 -3.28 12.54
N ILE A 316 0.13 -3.10 11.92
CA ILE A 316 0.26 -2.76 10.50
C ILE A 316 0.18 -4.05 9.66
N GLY A 317 1.04 -5.01 9.95
CA GLY A 317 0.94 -6.38 9.48
C GLY A 317 -0.15 -7.13 10.25
N MET A 318 -1.14 -7.68 9.56
CA MET A 318 -2.27 -8.37 10.18
C MET A 318 -2.95 -9.38 9.25
N ASN A 319 -3.85 -10.19 9.80
CA ASN A 319 -4.57 -11.25 9.09
C ASN A 319 -5.41 -10.78 7.89
N ARG A 320 -5.71 -9.48 7.81
CA ARG A 320 -6.50 -8.87 6.75
C ARG A 320 -5.67 -8.20 5.66
N ASN A 321 -4.33 -8.21 5.73
CA ASN A 321 -3.52 -7.80 4.58
C ASN A 321 -3.85 -8.71 3.39
N GLN A 322 -4.09 -8.11 2.23
CA GLN A 322 -4.41 -8.80 0.98
C GLN A 322 -3.25 -8.70 0.01
N GLU A 323 -2.63 -7.53 -0.06
CA GLU A 323 -1.36 -7.30 -0.73
C GLU A 323 -0.55 -6.21 -0.02
N MET A 324 0.74 -6.18 -0.35
CA MET A 324 1.65 -5.08 -0.06
C MET A 324 2.38 -4.75 -1.33
N HIS A 325 2.36 -3.48 -1.70
CA HIS A 325 3.17 -2.99 -2.80
C HIS A 325 4.15 -1.92 -2.34
N ILE A 326 5.31 -1.89 -3.00
CA ILE A 326 6.26 -0.77 -2.96
C ILE A 326 6.55 -0.40 -4.41
N LEU A 327 6.08 0.77 -4.84
CA LEU A 327 6.27 1.28 -6.18
C LEU A 327 7.51 2.17 -6.18
N GLN A 328 8.55 1.72 -6.85
CA GLN A 328 9.88 2.31 -6.82
C GLN A 328 10.28 2.82 -8.20
N ILE A 329 10.66 4.10 -8.31
CA ILE A 329 11.22 4.67 -9.54
C ILE A 329 12.72 4.96 -9.31
N ARG A 330 13.58 4.14 -9.90
CA ARG A 330 15.04 4.20 -9.68
C ARG A 330 15.70 5.28 -10.55
N PRO A 331 16.61 6.12 -10.01
CA PRO A 331 17.18 7.23 -10.77
C PRO A 331 18.34 6.81 -11.68
N ASP A 332 19.01 5.71 -11.36
CA ASP A 332 20.28 5.31 -12.00
C ASP A 332 20.11 4.52 -13.31
N PHE A 333 18.87 4.34 -13.77
CA PHE A 333 18.54 3.55 -14.95
C PHE A 333 17.77 4.38 -15.99
N PRO A 334 17.89 4.05 -17.29
CA PRO A 334 17.00 4.62 -18.29
C PRO A 334 15.54 4.40 -17.92
N ALA A 335 14.67 5.35 -18.30
CA ALA A 335 13.27 5.33 -17.92
C ALA A 335 12.59 3.98 -18.24
N ASP A 336 12.86 3.38 -19.39
CA ASP A 336 12.27 2.10 -19.77
C ASP A 336 12.74 0.89 -18.93
N HIS A 337 13.66 1.06 -17.98
CA HIS A 337 14.17 0.04 -17.06
C HIS A 337 14.16 0.47 -15.57
N ALA A 338 13.69 1.69 -15.28
CA ALA A 338 13.79 2.30 -13.96
C ALA A 338 12.76 1.78 -12.94
N ALA A 339 11.54 1.48 -13.39
CA ALA A 339 10.41 1.23 -12.52
C ALA A 339 10.31 -0.23 -12.05
N ILE A 340 10.25 -0.42 -10.72
CA ILE A 340 10.02 -1.70 -10.05
C ILE A 340 8.72 -1.62 -9.23
N HIS A 341 7.80 -2.55 -9.49
CA HIS A 341 6.62 -2.81 -8.68
C HIS A 341 6.94 -4.00 -7.77
N TRP A 342 7.37 -3.72 -6.54
CA TRP A 342 7.55 -4.75 -5.53
C TRP A 342 6.18 -5.18 -5.02
N LEU A 343 5.86 -6.47 -5.08
CA LEU A 343 4.54 -6.97 -4.69
C LEU A 343 4.62 -8.22 -3.81
N ALA A 344 3.91 -8.21 -2.68
CA ALA A 344 3.58 -9.39 -1.90
C ALA A 344 2.06 -9.55 -1.84
N GLU A 345 1.56 -10.78 -1.79
CA GLU A 345 0.15 -11.07 -1.60
C GLU A 345 -0.02 -11.87 -0.29
N GLY A 346 -1.13 -11.68 0.41
CA GLY A 346 -1.42 -12.32 1.69
C GLY A 346 -0.89 -11.56 2.91
N VAL A 347 -0.58 -12.30 3.98
CA VAL A 347 -0.25 -11.71 5.30
C VAL A 347 1.24 -11.34 5.36
N ASN A 348 1.53 -10.04 5.50
CA ASN A 348 2.88 -9.50 5.31
C ASN A 348 3.88 -9.88 6.39
N ILE A 349 3.41 -10.39 7.53
CA ILE A 349 4.26 -10.90 8.61
C ILE A 349 5.09 -12.11 8.11
N PHE A 350 4.52 -12.92 7.21
CA PHE A 350 5.04 -14.24 6.82
C PHE A 350 5.52 -14.33 5.36
N ASN A 351 5.55 -13.22 4.62
CA ASN A 351 5.92 -13.20 3.19
C ASN A 351 7.07 -12.22 2.89
N SER A 352 7.48 -12.18 1.62
CA SER A 352 8.45 -11.22 1.10
C SER A 352 8.00 -10.72 -0.28
N PRO A 353 8.16 -9.43 -0.60
CA PRO A 353 7.73 -8.89 -1.89
C PRO A 353 8.65 -9.35 -3.03
N VAL A 354 8.06 -9.48 -4.22
CA VAL A 354 8.72 -9.84 -5.47
C VAL A 354 8.96 -8.57 -6.29
N PRO A 355 10.20 -8.24 -6.70
CA PRO A 355 10.49 -7.04 -7.49
C PRO A 355 10.17 -7.26 -8.98
N PHE A 356 9.02 -6.78 -9.44
CA PHE A 356 8.65 -6.87 -10.85
C PHE A 356 9.08 -5.62 -11.61
N PHE A 357 9.72 -5.78 -12.76
CA PHE A 357 9.88 -4.69 -13.72
C PHE A 357 8.50 -4.29 -14.25
N ALA A 358 8.10 -3.05 -14.03
CA ALA A 358 6.77 -2.57 -14.42
C ALA A 358 6.62 -2.35 -15.94
N ASN A 359 7.73 -2.11 -16.65
CA ASN A 359 7.73 -2.06 -18.11
C ASN A 359 7.67 -3.48 -18.71
N CYS A 360 6.58 -4.22 -18.46
CA CYS A 360 6.33 -5.56 -19.01
C CYS A 360 5.07 -5.60 -19.87
N LEU A 361 4.86 -6.71 -20.59
CA LEU A 361 3.66 -6.94 -21.42
C LEU A 361 2.65 -7.88 -20.79
N ASP A 362 3.08 -8.66 -19.79
CA ASP A 362 2.26 -9.58 -19.03
C ASP A 362 2.89 -9.80 -17.64
N THR A 363 2.16 -10.48 -16.76
CA THR A 363 2.58 -10.83 -15.39
C THR A 363 2.69 -12.36 -15.22
N PRO A 364 3.46 -12.83 -14.22
CA PRO A 364 3.59 -14.27 -13.97
C PRO A 364 2.26 -14.93 -13.67
N GLU A 365 2.05 -16.12 -14.24
CA GLU A 365 0.79 -16.87 -14.21
C GLU A 365 0.22 -17.04 -12.78
N ASN A 366 1.08 -17.33 -11.79
CA ASN A 366 0.66 -17.56 -10.42
C ASN A 366 0.27 -16.28 -9.64
N PHE A 367 0.58 -15.10 -10.16
CA PHE A 367 0.11 -13.81 -9.66
C PHE A 367 -1.08 -13.29 -10.48
N LYS A 368 -1.09 -13.57 -11.79
CA LYS A 368 -2.16 -13.16 -12.70
C LYS A 368 -3.48 -13.88 -12.40
N ASN A 369 -3.42 -15.16 -12.07
CA ASN A 369 -4.57 -16.02 -11.93
C ASN A 369 -4.73 -16.54 -10.50
N THR A 370 -5.69 -15.95 -9.79
CA THR A 370 -6.09 -16.38 -8.45
C THR A 370 -7.47 -17.04 -8.52
N PRO A 371 -7.57 -18.38 -8.36
CA PRO A 371 -8.85 -19.09 -8.40
C PRO A 371 -9.67 -18.83 -7.14
N GLU A 372 -10.99 -19.03 -7.20
CA GLU A 372 -11.87 -18.91 -6.03
C GLU A 372 -11.53 -19.92 -4.93
N ARG A 373 -11.11 -21.13 -5.32
CA ARG A 373 -10.72 -22.19 -4.39
C ARG A 373 -9.24 -22.09 -4.04
N THR A 374 -8.94 -22.19 -2.75
CA THR A 374 -7.57 -22.24 -2.22
C THR A 374 -6.71 -23.29 -2.92
N THR A 375 -5.47 -22.91 -3.24
CA THR A 375 -4.48 -23.73 -3.95
C THR A 375 -3.05 -23.35 -3.55
N THR A 376 -2.07 -24.20 -3.81
CA THR A 376 -0.63 -23.88 -3.71
C THR A 376 -0.05 -23.27 -4.98
N GLU A 377 -0.83 -23.20 -6.06
CA GLU A 377 -0.35 -22.71 -7.37
C GLU A 377 -0.56 -21.22 -7.59
N SER A 378 -1.40 -20.55 -6.80
CA SER A 378 -1.54 -19.09 -6.79
C SER A 378 -0.69 -18.52 -5.66
N PHE A 379 0.00 -17.41 -5.93
CA PHE A 379 0.89 -16.76 -4.98
C PHE A 379 0.12 -16.24 -3.75
N TYR A 380 -1.02 -15.59 -3.96
CA TYR A 380 -1.95 -15.18 -2.90
C TYR A 380 -2.32 -16.35 -1.97
N TRP A 381 -2.82 -17.47 -2.54
CA TRP A 381 -3.27 -18.59 -1.72
C TRP A 381 -2.12 -19.33 -1.03
N LEU A 382 -0.97 -19.46 -1.69
CA LEU A 382 0.23 -20.03 -1.08
C LEU A 382 0.64 -19.25 0.18
N ASN A 383 0.68 -17.92 0.09
CA ASN A 383 1.02 -17.07 1.24
C ASN A 383 -0.07 -17.12 2.34
N LYS A 384 -1.36 -17.16 1.98
CA LYS A 384 -2.43 -17.34 2.99
C LYS A 384 -2.30 -18.69 3.72
N LEU A 385 -1.98 -19.79 3.01
CA LEU A 385 -1.75 -21.10 3.62
C LEU A 385 -0.55 -21.09 4.58
N ILE A 386 0.55 -20.46 4.18
CA ILE A 386 1.73 -20.26 5.04
C ILE A 386 1.32 -19.49 6.30
N ALA A 387 0.61 -18.38 6.16
CA ALA A 387 0.15 -17.56 7.28
C ALA A 387 -0.74 -18.35 8.25
N MET A 388 -1.65 -19.19 7.76
CA MET A 388 -2.51 -20.03 8.60
C MET A 388 -1.74 -21.08 9.41
N LEU A 389 -0.58 -21.54 8.94
CA LEU A 389 0.28 -22.45 9.68
C LEU A 389 1.25 -21.71 10.62
N ALA A 390 1.77 -20.57 10.17
CA ALA A 390 2.76 -19.78 10.89
C ALA A 390 2.16 -19.00 12.07
N ASP A 391 0.95 -18.46 11.94
CA ASP A 391 0.31 -17.65 12.98
C ASP A 391 0.21 -18.36 14.35
N PRO A 392 -0.29 -19.61 14.45
CA PRO A 392 -0.30 -20.31 15.73
C PRO A 392 1.12 -20.62 16.24
N PHE A 393 2.11 -20.83 15.36
CA PHE A 393 3.50 -21.01 15.80
C PHE A 393 4.07 -19.75 16.42
N PHE A 394 3.75 -18.58 15.87
CA PHE A 394 4.17 -17.31 16.44
C PHE A 394 3.50 -17.07 17.80
N ALA A 395 2.20 -17.34 17.93
CA ALA A 395 1.51 -17.32 19.23
C ALA A 395 2.12 -18.31 20.25
N GLU A 396 2.52 -19.50 19.81
CA GLU A 396 3.21 -20.51 20.63
C GLU A 396 4.69 -20.15 20.93
N HIS A 397 5.25 -19.15 20.24
CA HIS A 397 6.67 -18.78 20.29
C HIS A 397 7.59 -19.94 19.91
N ASP A 398 7.22 -20.63 18.84
CA ASP A 398 8.02 -21.71 18.29
C ASP A 398 9.22 -21.16 17.52
N TRP A 399 10.40 -21.26 18.13
CA TRP A 399 11.64 -20.70 17.58
C TRP A 399 12.03 -21.30 16.23
N ASP A 400 11.75 -22.58 15.99
CA ASP A 400 12.12 -23.23 14.73
C ASP A 400 11.24 -22.69 13.59
N ALA A 401 9.93 -22.59 13.82
CA ALA A 401 9.00 -22.01 12.85
C ALA A 401 9.25 -20.50 12.62
N MET A 402 9.47 -19.73 13.69
CA MET A 402 9.80 -18.30 13.58
C MET A 402 11.11 -18.08 12.82
N THR A 403 12.12 -18.93 13.04
CA THR A 403 13.37 -18.90 12.29
C THR A 403 13.16 -19.27 10.83
N ALA A 404 12.37 -20.31 10.53
CA ALA A 404 12.05 -20.71 9.16
C ALA A 404 11.38 -19.56 8.38
N VAL A 405 10.40 -18.88 8.99
CA VAL A 405 9.77 -17.69 8.39
C VAL A 405 10.80 -16.58 8.18
N SER A 406 11.61 -16.25 9.20
CA SER A 406 12.63 -15.20 9.11
C SER A 406 13.64 -15.46 7.98
N GLU A 407 14.16 -16.69 7.89
CA GLU A 407 15.11 -17.10 6.84
C GLU A 407 14.45 -17.09 5.46
N SER A 408 13.22 -17.58 5.33
CA SER A 408 12.47 -17.51 4.08
C SER A 408 12.30 -16.07 3.60
N ARG A 409 11.98 -15.13 4.49
CA ARG A 409 11.89 -13.70 4.15
C ARG A 409 13.23 -13.13 3.69
N LYS A 410 14.32 -13.43 4.41
CA LYS A 410 15.69 -13.03 4.02
C LYS A 410 16.07 -13.57 2.63
N PHE A 411 15.81 -14.85 2.38
CA PHE A 411 16.08 -15.46 1.08
C PHE A 411 15.21 -14.87 -0.03
N GLY A 412 13.96 -14.51 0.26
CA GLY A 412 13.07 -13.79 -0.65
C GLY A 412 13.69 -12.49 -1.13
N PHE A 413 14.07 -11.60 -0.21
CA PHE A 413 14.76 -10.34 -0.53
C PHE A 413 16.09 -10.57 -1.26
N ALA A 414 16.93 -11.48 -0.76
CA ALA A 414 18.23 -11.76 -1.36
C ALA A 414 18.10 -12.27 -2.80
N ASN A 415 17.15 -13.17 -3.06
CA ASN A 415 16.90 -13.70 -4.40
C ASN A 415 16.29 -12.65 -5.34
N GLY A 416 15.35 -11.84 -4.83
CA GLY A 416 14.79 -10.71 -5.58
C GLY A 416 15.87 -9.72 -6.01
N ARG A 417 16.66 -9.21 -5.06
CA ARG A 417 17.80 -8.31 -5.33
C ARG A 417 18.80 -8.91 -6.30
N LYS A 418 19.19 -10.17 -6.10
CA LYS A 418 20.12 -10.87 -7.00
C LYS A 418 19.58 -10.95 -8.43
N ALA A 419 18.28 -11.20 -8.58
CA ALA A 419 17.67 -11.34 -9.89
C ALA A 419 17.52 -9.99 -10.59
N VAL A 420 17.14 -8.93 -9.87
CA VAL A 420 17.14 -7.54 -10.40
C VAL A 420 18.56 -7.12 -10.79
N ALA A 421 19.55 -7.27 -9.93
CA ALA A 421 20.93 -6.90 -10.24
C ALA A 421 21.50 -7.66 -11.47
N LYS A 422 21.12 -8.93 -11.65
CA LYS A 422 21.48 -9.70 -12.84
C LYS A 422 20.76 -9.19 -14.10
N ALA A 423 19.49 -8.78 -13.98
CA ALA A 423 18.76 -8.16 -15.07
C ALA A 423 19.37 -6.80 -15.43
N ASP A 424 19.65 -5.94 -14.45
CA ASP A 424 20.31 -4.65 -14.63
C ASP A 424 21.66 -4.78 -15.38
N GLN A 425 22.46 -5.81 -15.08
CA GLN A 425 23.71 -6.09 -15.80
C GLN A 425 23.50 -6.57 -17.24
N ALA A 426 22.40 -7.29 -17.50
CA ALA A 426 22.10 -7.84 -18.82
C ALA A 426 21.37 -6.84 -19.73
N PHE A 427 20.72 -5.84 -19.15
CA PHE A 427 19.89 -4.83 -19.81
C PHE A 427 20.59 -4.13 -20.97
N GLU A 428 21.89 -3.80 -20.83
CA GLU A 428 22.67 -3.12 -21.89
C GLU A 428 22.71 -3.87 -23.23
N ASN A 429 22.44 -5.18 -23.21
CA ASN A 429 22.44 -6.05 -24.39
C ASN A 429 21.04 -6.30 -24.99
N VAL A 430 20.00 -5.63 -24.47
CA VAL A 430 18.62 -5.80 -24.89
C VAL A 430 18.19 -4.59 -25.72
N SER A 431 17.59 -4.83 -26.89
CA SER A 431 17.07 -3.73 -27.71
C SER A 431 15.85 -3.10 -27.05
N LYS A 432 15.68 -1.77 -27.19
CA LYS A 432 14.54 -1.04 -26.64
C LYS A 432 13.18 -1.62 -27.05
N ASN A 433 13.07 -2.16 -28.27
CA ASN A 433 11.81 -2.74 -28.78
C ASN A 433 11.49 -4.10 -28.14
N ASP A 434 12.52 -4.86 -27.76
CA ASP A 434 12.36 -6.18 -27.13
C ASP A 434 12.28 -6.11 -25.60
N LEU A 435 12.58 -4.93 -25.03
CA LEU A 435 12.73 -4.74 -23.60
C LEU A 435 11.48 -5.12 -22.79
N PRO A 436 10.24 -4.74 -23.18
CA PRO A 436 9.06 -5.11 -22.40
C PRO A 436 8.80 -6.63 -22.37
N GLU A 437 9.03 -7.30 -23.49
CA GLU A 437 8.93 -8.76 -23.61
C GLU A 437 10.04 -9.47 -22.82
N TRP A 438 11.24 -8.88 -22.79
CA TRP A 438 12.33 -9.37 -21.98
C TRP A 438 12.06 -9.20 -20.48
N HIS A 439 11.47 -8.09 -20.05
CA HIS A 439 11.03 -7.89 -18.66
C HIS A 439 9.96 -8.89 -18.24
N THR A 440 8.98 -9.20 -19.10
CA THR A 440 8.01 -10.28 -18.82
C THR A 440 8.75 -11.58 -18.46
N LYS A 441 9.76 -11.96 -19.25
CA LYS A 441 10.57 -13.17 -19.00
C LYS A 441 11.45 -13.07 -17.76
N MET A 442 11.89 -11.87 -17.37
CA MET A 442 12.64 -11.68 -16.13
C MET A 442 11.70 -11.81 -14.93
N ASN A 443 10.53 -11.18 -14.98
CA ASN A 443 9.49 -11.26 -13.95
C ASN A 443 9.09 -12.71 -13.68
N ASP A 444 8.90 -13.55 -14.71
CA ASP A 444 8.63 -14.98 -14.54
C ASP A 444 9.73 -15.71 -13.75
N LYS A 445 10.99 -15.42 -14.04
CA LYS A 445 12.13 -16.04 -13.35
C LYS A 445 12.24 -15.57 -11.90
N ILE A 446 12.02 -14.28 -11.66
CA ILE A 446 12.04 -13.69 -10.31
C ILE A 446 10.93 -14.32 -9.47
N ALA A 447 9.69 -14.33 -9.98
CA ALA A 447 8.54 -14.95 -9.34
C ALA A 447 8.78 -16.43 -9.04
N ALA A 448 9.31 -17.20 -10.00
CA ALA A 448 9.56 -18.63 -9.82
C ALA A 448 10.54 -18.90 -8.66
N VAL A 449 11.62 -18.14 -8.53
CA VAL A 449 12.61 -18.35 -7.46
C VAL A 449 12.01 -18.06 -6.09
N ILE A 450 11.27 -16.96 -5.95
CA ILE A 450 10.65 -16.59 -4.66
C ILE A 450 9.48 -17.53 -4.32
N THR A 451 8.70 -17.95 -5.32
CA THR A 451 7.62 -18.93 -5.14
C THR A 451 8.15 -20.27 -4.65
N ASN A 452 9.29 -20.74 -5.18
CA ASN A 452 9.91 -21.98 -4.71
C ASN A 452 10.38 -21.86 -3.26
N ASN A 453 10.98 -20.73 -2.87
CA ASN A 453 11.35 -20.45 -1.47
C ASN A 453 10.13 -20.48 -0.53
N LEU A 454 8.96 -20.01 -0.98
CA LEU A 454 7.72 -20.10 -0.20
C LEU A 454 7.16 -21.53 -0.15
N LYS A 455 7.25 -22.30 -1.24
CA LYS A 455 6.88 -23.73 -1.24
C LYS A 455 7.74 -24.52 -0.26
N ASP A 456 9.04 -24.21 -0.17
CA ASP A 456 9.95 -24.80 0.82
C ASP A 456 9.58 -24.38 2.26
N LEU A 457 9.22 -23.11 2.49
CA LEU A 457 8.72 -22.66 3.79
C LEU A 457 7.44 -23.40 4.19
N LEU A 458 6.46 -23.49 3.27
CA LEU A 458 5.22 -24.22 3.52
C LEU A 458 5.52 -25.66 3.92
N HIS A 459 6.42 -26.33 3.19
CA HIS A 459 6.84 -27.70 3.51
C HIS A 459 7.44 -27.79 4.92
N GLN A 460 8.36 -26.90 5.28
CA GLN A 460 8.98 -26.86 6.61
C GLN A 460 7.93 -26.68 7.72
N LEU A 461 7.00 -25.73 7.56
CA LEU A 461 5.95 -25.48 8.55
C LEU A 461 5.00 -26.68 8.70
N VAL A 462 4.68 -27.38 7.60
CA VAL A 462 3.89 -28.62 7.64
C VAL A 462 4.61 -29.70 8.44
N LEU A 463 5.91 -29.92 8.20
CA LEU A 463 6.70 -30.89 8.94
C LEU A 463 6.76 -30.54 10.44
N LEU A 464 7.05 -29.27 10.77
CA LEU A 464 7.06 -28.80 12.16
C LEU A 464 5.70 -29.00 12.84
N ARG A 465 4.60 -28.76 12.12
CA ARG A 465 3.25 -28.86 12.70
C ARG A 465 2.84 -30.31 12.92
N ALA A 466 3.24 -31.21 12.01
CA ALA A 466 2.97 -32.64 12.13
C ALA A 466 3.52 -33.23 13.45
N GLU A 467 4.73 -32.84 13.86
CA GLU A 467 5.36 -33.27 15.11
C GLU A 467 4.68 -32.69 16.38
N LYS A 468 3.85 -31.66 16.23
CA LYS A 468 3.21 -30.91 17.32
C LYS A 468 1.69 -31.05 17.30
N MET A 469 1.15 -31.98 16.52
CA MET A 469 -0.29 -32.25 16.50
C MET A 469 -0.75 -32.76 17.87
N VAL A 470 -1.90 -32.28 18.36
CA VAL A 470 -2.48 -32.69 19.66
C VAL A 470 -2.70 -34.21 19.82
N PRO A 471 -3.16 -34.99 18.80
CA PRO A 471 -3.35 -36.44 18.94
C PRO A 471 -2.02 -37.23 18.94
N THR A 472 -1.21 -37.06 19.98
CA THR A 472 -0.06 -37.93 20.28
C THR A 472 -0.44 -38.92 21.38
N PHE A 473 -1.16 -39.98 21.03
CA PHE A 473 -1.52 -41.03 21.99
C PHE A 473 -1.39 -42.42 21.36
N GLU A 474 -0.41 -43.20 21.79
CA GLU A 474 -0.31 -44.63 21.52
C GLU A 474 -0.61 -45.42 22.79
N LYS A 475 -1.83 -45.94 22.92
CA LYS A 475 -2.04 -47.15 23.73
C LYS A 475 -1.68 -48.32 22.81
N GLY A 476 -0.49 -48.89 23.01
CA GLY A 476 0.02 -49.98 22.18
C GLY A 476 -0.90 -51.22 22.14
N GLY A 477 -0.77 -51.97 21.05
CA GLY A 477 -1.25 -53.35 20.90
C GLY A 477 -2.62 -53.47 20.24
N GLU A 478 -2.64 -54.14 19.08
CA GLU A 478 -3.80 -54.64 18.30
C GLU A 478 -5.11 -53.84 18.43
N LEU A 479 -5.31 -52.91 17.49
CA LEU A 479 -6.65 -52.58 16.99
C LEU A 479 -7.09 -53.61 15.95
#